data_AF-A0A9W8THG2-F1
#
_entry.id   AF-A0A9W8THG2-F1
#
_cell.length_a   1.000
_cell.length_b   1.000
_cell.length_c   1.000
_cell.angle_alpha   90.00
_cell.angle_beta   90.00
_cell.angle_gamma   90.00
#
_symmetry.space_group_name_H-M   'P 1'
#
loop_
_entity.id
_entity.type
_entity.pdbx_description
1 polymer ?
#
loop_
_entity_poly.entity_id
_entity_poly.type
_entity_poly.pdbx_seq_one_letter_code
_entity_poly.pdbx_strand_id
1 'polypeptide(L)'
;MCSIQAIHNQLNNIKHVVVCVDAVDLDNIWLCLWALVRALNAQIHIILAPRVLDLRVPTFGEHFGELAKKLGLHYVLNVLDKDPNEIYDRLGDEDLRAYFTRDTTFQNDSHTRTHIPLYMALSALRFAMKFSSKGHASNRYTFYRDPRSMDTIIPGIRHPTHVNDYLYACSDEDRRESNNYLHLRGKEREEKMVAIMRRTADRLAGQLGYQNPDDILHPMEDLIELFKGPAAKTPILVLGGGPFTEMVRLLAETELVPLAIVAMARTWYADVNIFVNNYNDLMDLDAAMKIEELVKTRAIPTWFFPTECAKAKMKGNKVLRACPWDFTTEELIKIFKTAGDMESYEQAAAFSRETMTLAKMHMFDVLTVVPLALPLSLPSRRAVSYWDQVDGQRALRIKEAADGPVNIFYPDENTMEEFKGMAMQEIAHVLSPIN
;
A
#
# COMPACT_ATOMS: atom_id res chain seq x y z
N MET A 1 -1.49 -10.54 -27.35
CA MET A 1 -1.44 -10.10 -25.94
C MET A 1 -2.87 -9.84 -25.47
N CYS A 2 -3.16 -10.14 -24.21
CA CYS A 2 -4.45 -9.84 -23.58
C CYS A 2 -4.64 -8.31 -23.51
N SER A 3 -5.85 -7.79 -23.70
CA SER A 3 -6.18 -6.38 -23.46
C SER A 3 -6.87 -6.22 -22.12
N ILE A 4 -6.90 -5.01 -21.56
CA ILE A 4 -7.63 -4.74 -20.31
C ILE A 4 -9.12 -5.09 -20.44
N GLN A 5 -9.71 -4.86 -21.62
CA GLN A 5 -11.07 -5.30 -21.96
C GLN A 5 -11.24 -6.82 -21.93
N ALA A 6 -10.24 -7.59 -22.40
CA ALA A 6 -10.30 -9.04 -22.37
C ALA A 6 -10.22 -9.60 -20.95
N ILE A 7 -9.55 -8.90 -20.02
CA ILE A 7 -9.54 -9.24 -18.59
C ILE A 7 -10.91 -8.92 -17.98
N HIS A 8 -11.47 -7.74 -18.25
CA HIS A 8 -12.82 -7.36 -17.82
C HIS A 8 -13.87 -8.41 -18.18
N ASN A 9 -13.86 -8.88 -19.44
CA ASN A 9 -14.78 -9.90 -19.93
C ASN A 9 -14.62 -11.27 -19.23
N GLN A 10 -13.51 -11.49 -18.53
CA GLN A 10 -13.19 -12.73 -17.82
C GLN A 10 -13.36 -12.65 -16.30
N LEU A 11 -13.71 -11.49 -15.72
CA LEU A 11 -13.78 -11.32 -14.26
C LEU A 11 -14.66 -12.37 -13.57
N ASN A 12 -15.80 -12.71 -14.17
CA ASN A 12 -16.72 -13.74 -13.63
C ASN A 12 -16.18 -15.19 -13.71
N ASN A 13 -15.16 -15.43 -14.55
CA ASN A 13 -14.55 -16.73 -14.78
C ASN A 13 -13.25 -16.94 -13.98
N ILE A 14 -12.74 -15.89 -13.32
CA ILE A 14 -11.57 -15.98 -12.45
C ILE A 14 -11.88 -16.94 -11.28
N LYS A 15 -10.93 -17.82 -10.98
CA LYS A 15 -11.03 -18.79 -9.87
C LYS A 15 -10.21 -18.38 -8.66
N HIS A 16 -9.12 -17.67 -8.86
CA HIS A 16 -8.33 -17.11 -7.79
C HIS A 16 -7.90 -15.68 -8.12
N VAL A 17 -7.94 -14.81 -7.11
CA VAL A 17 -7.30 -13.50 -7.16
C VAL A 17 -6.23 -13.49 -6.08
N VAL A 18 -5.00 -13.14 -6.44
CA VAL A 18 -3.92 -12.88 -5.48
C VAL A 18 -3.77 -11.38 -5.34
N VAL A 19 -3.79 -10.85 -4.13
CA VAL A 19 -3.59 -9.42 -3.85
C VAL A 19 -2.37 -9.29 -2.94
N CYS A 20 -1.33 -8.60 -3.41
CA CYS A 20 -0.14 -8.29 -2.60
C CYS A 20 -0.26 -6.83 -2.14
N VAL A 21 -0.31 -6.60 -0.83
CA VAL A 21 -0.61 -5.28 -0.26
C VAL A 21 0.24 -4.99 0.96
N ASP A 22 0.46 -3.71 1.23
CA ASP A 22 1.10 -3.28 2.46
C ASP A 22 0.20 -3.44 3.68
N ALA A 23 0.81 -3.75 4.82
CA ALA A 23 0.12 -3.69 6.09
C ALA A 23 -0.31 -2.24 6.43
N VAL A 24 -1.58 -2.10 6.84
CA VAL A 24 -2.20 -0.91 7.47
C VAL A 24 -2.71 0.21 6.54
N ASP A 25 -2.55 0.11 5.23
CA ASP A 25 -3.22 1.07 4.35
C ASP A 25 -4.72 0.76 4.21
N LEU A 26 -5.57 1.74 4.50
CA LEU A 26 -7.02 1.64 4.29
C LEU A 26 -7.37 1.53 2.80
N ASP A 27 -6.54 2.11 1.93
CA ASP A 27 -6.70 2.03 0.48
C ASP A 27 -6.53 0.59 -0.03
N ASN A 28 -5.59 -0.14 0.56
CA ASN A 28 -5.40 -1.57 0.31
C ASN A 28 -6.60 -2.43 0.75
N ILE A 29 -7.37 -2.01 1.76
CA ILE A 29 -8.63 -2.67 2.10
C ILE A 29 -9.64 -2.51 0.96
N TRP A 30 -9.71 -1.33 0.34
CA TRP A 30 -10.63 -1.05 -0.75
C TRP A 30 -10.24 -1.78 -2.04
N LEU A 31 -8.95 -1.93 -2.32
CA LEU A 31 -8.44 -2.80 -3.38
C LEU A 31 -8.89 -4.26 -3.17
N CYS A 32 -8.79 -4.78 -1.94
CA CYS A 32 -9.25 -6.13 -1.64
C CYS A 32 -10.78 -6.28 -1.71
N LEU A 33 -11.55 -5.26 -1.28
CA LEU A 33 -13.00 -5.22 -1.45
C LEU A 33 -13.38 -5.26 -2.93
N TRP A 34 -12.65 -4.55 -3.80
CA TRP A 34 -12.88 -4.60 -5.24
C TRP A 34 -12.78 -6.05 -5.76
N ALA A 35 -11.75 -6.78 -5.33
CA ALA A 35 -11.58 -8.18 -5.73
C ALA A 35 -12.74 -9.06 -5.24
N LEU A 36 -13.20 -8.88 -4.00
CA LEU A 36 -14.35 -9.60 -3.44
C LEU A 36 -15.66 -9.31 -4.18
N VAL A 37 -15.89 -8.06 -4.58
CA VAL A 37 -17.10 -7.61 -5.28
C VAL A 37 -17.09 -8.00 -6.77
N ARG A 38 -15.96 -7.84 -7.46
CA ARG A 38 -15.87 -8.03 -8.91
C ARG A 38 -15.51 -9.45 -9.33
N ALA A 39 -14.85 -10.23 -8.49
CA ALA A 39 -14.54 -11.63 -8.75
C ALA A 39 -15.40 -12.55 -7.87
N LEU A 40 -16.74 -12.49 -8.03
CA LEU A 40 -17.73 -13.15 -7.18
C LEU A 40 -17.57 -14.68 -7.04
N ASN A 41 -16.86 -15.34 -7.95
CA ASN A 41 -16.66 -16.78 -7.92
C ASN A 41 -15.23 -17.19 -7.54
N ALA A 42 -14.37 -16.22 -7.23
CA ALA A 42 -12.97 -16.46 -6.94
C ALA A 42 -12.70 -16.58 -5.44
N GLN A 43 -11.69 -17.40 -5.11
CA GLN A 43 -11.00 -17.32 -3.82
C GLN A 43 -10.02 -16.15 -3.85
N ILE A 44 -10.06 -15.29 -2.83
CA ILE A 44 -9.18 -14.12 -2.72
C ILE A 44 -8.03 -14.43 -1.75
N HIS A 45 -6.80 -14.45 -2.26
CA HIS A 45 -5.60 -14.69 -1.49
C HIS A 45 -4.89 -13.36 -1.24
N ILE A 46 -4.89 -12.89 0.01
CA ILE A 46 -4.35 -11.58 0.36
C ILE A 46 -3.00 -11.79 1.06
N ILE A 47 -1.92 -11.33 0.46
CA ILE A 47 -0.58 -11.43 1.02
C ILE A 47 -0.21 -10.06 1.58
N LEU A 48 0.06 -10.02 2.89
CA LEU A 48 0.48 -8.79 3.56
C LEU A 48 2.02 -8.67 3.53
N ALA A 49 2.51 -7.56 3.02
CA ALA A 49 3.91 -7.19 3.12
C ALA A 49 4.20 -6.62 4.53
N PRO A 50 5.33 -6.99 5.16
CA PRO A 50 5.72 -6.39 6.42
C PRO A 50 6.20 -4.96 6.20
N ARG A 51 5.79 -4.05 7.09
CA ARG A 51 6.32 -2.69 7.14
C ARG A 51 7.33 -2.58 8.28
N VAL A 52 8.51 -2.03 8.02
CA VAL A 52 9.49 -1.77 9.08
C VAL A 52 8.93 -0.69 10.01
N LEU A 53 8.65 -1.04 11.26
CA LEU A 53 8.09 -0.15 12.27
C LEU A 53 8.99 -0.17 13.51
N ASP A 54 9.43 0.99 13.98
CA ASP A 54 10.16 1.12 15.24
C ASP A 54 9.31 1.82 16.31
N LEU A 55 8.64 1.01 17.14
CA LEU A 55 7.78 1.50 18.21
C LEU A 55 8.53 2.20 19.35
N ARG A 56 9.87 2.26 19.34
CA ARG A 56 10.66 2.98 20.34
C ARG A 56 10.83 4.46 19.98
N VAL A 57 10.60 4.80 18.72
CA VAL A 57 10.80 6.15 18.17
C VAL A 57 9.45 6.89 18.17
N PRO A 58 9.34 8.06 18.83
CA PRO A 58 8.14 8.87 18.76
C PRO A 58 8.01 9.54 17.39
N THR A 59 6.79 9.92 17.03
CA THR A 59 6.55 10.68 15.81
C THR A 59 7.05 12.12 15.96
N PHE A 60 7.32 12.79 14.85
CA PHE A 60 7.64 14.22 14.87
C PHE A 60 6.49 15.06 15.43
N GLY A 61 5.25 14.61 15.21
CA GLY A 61 4.05 15.29 15.69
C GLY A 61 4.05 16.76 15.31
N GLU A 62 3.83 17.63 16.30
CA GLU A 62 3.79 19.08 16.10
C GLU A 62 5.10 19.70 15.60
N HIS A 63 6.25 19.04 15.84
CA HIS A 63 7.56 19.52 15.38
C HIS A 63 7.78 19.35 13.88
N PHE A 64 6.97 18.54 13.19
CA PHE A 64 7.17 18.23 11.77
C PHE A 64 7.29 19.48 10.90
N GLY A 65 6.36 20.44 11.07
CA GLY A 65 6.31 21.65 10.25
C GLY A 65 7.50 22.59 10.48
N GLU A 66 8.00 22.68 11.71
CA GLU A 66 9.19 23.46 12.04
C GLU A 66 10.46 22.80 11.49
N LEU A 67 10.61 21.50 11.70
CA LEU A 67 11.73 20.70 11.20
C LEU A 67 11.81 20.73 9.68
N ALA A 68 10.68 20.59 8.99
CA ALA A 68 10.61 20.64 7.53
C ALA A 68 11.01 22.02 6.99
N LYS A 69 10.68 23.12 7.69
CA LYS A 69 11.11 24.47 7.32
C LYS A 69 12.61 24.68 7.55
N LYS A 70 13.15 24.15 8.66
CA LYS A 70 14.55 24.34 9.04
C LYS A 70 15.52 23.49 8.22
N LEU A 71 15.20 22.21 8.05
CA LEU A 71 16.07 21.25 7.36
C LEU A 71 15.73 21.11 5.88
N GLY A 72 14.45 21.26 5.52
CA GLY A 72 13.92 20.87 4.22
C GLY A 72 13.27 19.48 4.28
N LEU A 73 12.21 19.31 3.49
CA LEU A 73 11.33 18.12 3.54
C LEU A 73 12.09 16.80 3.30
N HIS A 74 13.08 16.80 2.41
CA HIS A 74 13.84 15.60 2.07
C HIS A 74 14.63 15.02 3.26
N TYR A 75 15.21 15.84 4.15
CA TYR A 75 15.88 15.34 5.37
C TYR A 75 14.90 14.82 6.42
N VAL A 76 13.66 15.32 6.42
CA VAL A 76 12.64 14.90 7.37
C VAL A 76 12.00 13.59 6.92
N LEU A 77 11.84 13.36 5.62
CA LEU A 77 11.10 12.20 5.09
C LEU A 77 11.97 11.05 4.59
N ASN A 78 13.11 11.33 3.96
CA ASN A 78 13.96 10.29 3.41
C ASN A 78 14.68 9.54 4.53
N VAL A 79 14.73 8.22 4.41
CA VAL A 79 15.47 7.35 5.32
C VAL A 79 16.93 7.78 5.41
N LEU A 80 17.44 7.86 6.64
CA LEU A 80 18.84 8.20 6.87
C LEU A 80 19.70 6.94 6.82
N ASP A 81 20.28 6.69 5.65
CA ASP A 81 21.19 5.55 5.43
C ASP A 81 22.65 5.86 5.78
N LYS A 82 22.99 7.14 5.94
CA LYS A 82 24.35 7.65 6.16
C LYS A 82 24.48 8.35 7.52
N ASP A 83 25.70 8.79 7.81
CA ASP A 83 26.05 9.48 9.05
C ASP A 83 25.15 10.73 9.28
N PRO A 84 24.39 10.77 10.39
CA PRO A 84 23.47 11.87 10.69
C PRO A 84 24.15 13.19 11.10
N ASN A 85 25.48 13.22 11.21
CA ASN A 85 26.23 14.41 11.63
C ASN A 85 25.90 15.68 10.81
N GLU A 86 25.68 15.56 9.50
CA GLU A 86 25.28 16.72 8.66
C GLU A 86 23.96 17.35 9.12
N ILE A 87 23.01 16.52 9.57
CA ILE A 87 21.72 16.99 10.06
C ILE A 87 21.89 17.62 11.45
N TYR A 88 22.74 17.05 12.29
CA TYR A 88 23.01 17.57 13.63
C TYR A 88 23.62 18.97 13.60
N ASP A 89 24.58 19.22 12.71
CA ASP A 89 25.19 20.55 12.53
C ASP A 89 24.14 21.61 12.14
N ARG A 90 23.09 21.21 11.42
CA ARG A 90 21.98 22.10 11.04
C ARG A 90 20.92 22.25 12.12
N LEU A 91 20.68 21.20 12.92
CA LEU A 91 19.70 21.22 14.00
C LEU A 91 20.16 22.08 15.17
N GLY A 92 21.41 21.93 15.62
CA GLY A 92 21.95 22.66 16.77
C GLY A 92 21.17 22.42 18.08
N ASP A 93 20.41 21.32 18.17
CA ASP A 93 19.55 20.97 19.30
C ASP A 93 19.72 19.47 19.61
N GLU A 94 20.22 19.19 20.82
CA GLU A 94 20.49 17.82 21.27
C GLU A 94 19.21 17.01 21.52
N ASP A 95 18.09 17.65 21.89
CA ASP A 95 16.83 16.96 22.19
C ASP A 95 16.18 16.37 20.93
N LEU A 96 16.48 17.00 19.78
CA LEU A 96 16.04 16.56 18.46
C LEU A 96 16.95 15.50 17.83
N ARG A 97 18.15 15.30 18.38
CA ARG A 97 19.16 14.36 17.85
C ARG A 97 18.63 12.93 17.70
N ALA A 98 17.84 12.48 18.68
CA ALA A 98 17.24 11.15 18.70
C ALA A 98 16.25 10.92 17.54
N TYR A 99 15.61 11.97 17.03
CA TYR A 99 14.74 11.84 15.87
C TYR A 99 15.51 11.67 14.57
N PHE A 100 16.79 12.03 14.50
CA PHE A 100 17.59 12.00 13.28
C PHE A 100 18.74 10.99 13.38
N THR A 101 18.61 9.96 14.21
CA THR A 101 19.51 8.80 14.16
C THR A 101 19.23 7.96 12.90
N ARG A 102 20.22 7.16 12.51
CA ARG A 102 20.06 6.17 11.44
C ARG A 102 18.83 5.31 11.71
N ASP A 103 17.96 5.20 10.71
CA ASP A 103 16.73 4.42 10.82
C ASP A 103 17.04 2.92 10.92
N THR A 104 16.35 2.24 11.82
CA THR A 104 16.48 0.79 12.02
C THR A 104 15.77 0.03 10.89
N THR A 105 16.31 -1.13 10.56
CA THR A 105 15.80 -2.07 9.57
C THR A 105 15.67 -3.45 10.18
N PHE A 106 14.94 -4.36 9.54
CA PHE A 106 14.84 -5.75 9.98
C PHE A 106 16.17 -6.50 10.04
N GLN A 107 17.16 -6.07 9.25
CA GLN A 107 18.48 -6.70 9.15
C GLN A 107 19.45 -6.15 10.19
N ASN A 108 19.27 -4.91 10.65
CA ASN A 108 20.20 -4.25 11.58
C ASN A 108 19.68 -4.16 13.02
N ASP A 109 18.39 -4.38 13.26
CA ASP A 109 17.78 -4.35 14.59
C ASP A 109 16.72 -5.43 14.77
N SER A 110 17.02 -6.44 15.60
CA SER A 110 16.10 -7.52 15.91
C SER A 110 14.80 -7.07 16.59
N HIS A 111 14.79 -5.93 17.30
CA HIS A 111 13.60 -5.42 17.97
C HIS A 111 12.47 -5.13 16.98
N THR A 112 12.82 -4.58 15.81
CA THR A 112 11.87 -4.31 14.73
C THR A 112 11.22 -5.58 14.19
N ARG A 113 11.75 -6.79 14.45
CA ARG A 113 11.12 -8.05 14.03
C ARG A 113 10.13 -8.61 15.05
N THR A 114 10.20 -8.18 16.31
CA THR A 114 9.49 -8.86 17.42
C THR A 114 7.98 -8.60 17.41
N HIS A 115 7.55 -7.39 17.08
CA HIS A 115 6.14 -6.98 17.14
C HIS A 115 5.45 -6.98 15.77
N ILE A 116 6.19 -7.16 14.68
CA ILE A 116 5.65 -7.18 13.31
C ILE A 116 4.66 -8.32 13.07
N PRO A 117 4.90 -9.55 13.54
CA PRO A 117 3.87 -10.60 13.51
C PRO A 117 2.51 -10.14 14.03
N LEU A 118 2.50 -9.49 15.19
CA LEU A 118 1.29 -8.94 15.81
C LEU A 118 0.69 -7.82 14.95
N TYR A 119 1.52 -6.92 14.44
CA TYR A 119 1.07 -5.81 13.61
C TYR A 119 0.43 -6.27 12.29
N MET A 120 1.00 -7.29 11.65
CA MET A 120 0.43 -7.93 10.46
C MET A 120 -0.88 -8.64 10.80
N ALA A 121 -0.96 -9.35 11.93
CA ALA A 121 -2.18 -10.02 12.36
C ALA A 121 -3.29 -9.00 12.64
N LEU A 122 -2.97 -7.91 13.33
CA LEU A 122 -3.88 -6.78 13.56
C LEU A 122 -4.37 -6.18 12.24
N SER A 123 -3.50 -6.07 11.23
CA SER A 123 -3.87 -5.60 9.89
C SER A 123 -4.86 -6.55 9.22
N ALA A 124 -4.57 -7.85 9.17
CA ALA A 124 -5.48 -8.85 8.62
C ALA A 124 -6.84 -8.86 9.32
N LEU A 125 -6.86 -8.73 10.66
CA LEU A 125 -8.09 -8.64 11.44
C LEU A 125 -8.92 -7.41 11.07
N ARG A 126 -8.29 -6.25 10.82
CA ARG A 126 -8.98 -5.04 10.35
C ARG A 126 -9.60 -5.24 8.97
N PHE A 127 -8.87 -5.88 8.04
CA PHE A 127 -9.39 -6.22 6.72
C PHE A 127 -10.61 -7.15 6.86
N ALA A 128 -10.49 -8.24 7.62
CA ALA A 128 -11.56 -9.20 7.84
C ALA A 128 -12.80 -8.57 8.49
N MET A 129 -12.61 -7.71 9.50
CA MET A 129 -13.71 -6.95 10.11
C MET A 129 -14.42 -6.09 9.09
N LYS A 130 -13.67 -5.38 8.24
CA LYS A 130 -14.26 -4.56 7.18
C LYS A 130 -15.02 -5.39 6.14
N PHE A 131 -14.46 -6.53 5.73
CA PHE A 131 -15.12 -7.42 4.78
C PHE A 131 -16.42 -7.98 5.36
N SER A 132 -16.38 -8.42 6.63
CA SER A 132 -17.55 -8.89 7.37
C SER A 132 -18.62 -7.81 7.49
N SER A 133 -18.25 -6.58 7.83
CA SER A 133 -19.20 -5.45 7.94
C SER A 133 -19.84 -5.07 6.60
N LYS A 134 -19.26 -5.51 5.47
CA LYS A 134 -19.80 -5.33 4.12
C LYS A 134 -20.53 -6.57 3.59
N GLY A 135 -20.67 -7.62 4.40
CA GLY A 135 -21.42 -8.83 4.07
C GLY A 135 -20.61 -9.91 3.34
N HIS A 136 -19.28 -9.79 3.27
CA HIS A 136 -18.44 -10.82 2.66
C HIS A 136 -18.14 -11.96 3.64
N ALA A 137 -18.45 -13.19 3.22
CA ALA A 137 -18.18 -14.38 4.00
C ALA A 137 -16.67 -14.64 4.18
N SER A 138 -16.26 -15.07 5.37
CA SER A 138 -14.85 -15.33 5.71
C SER A 138 -14.20 -16.43 4.88
N ASN A 139 -14.98 -17.38 4.34
CA ASN A 139 -14.47 -18.43 3.47
C ASN A 139 -14.04 -17.95 2.08
N ARG A 140 -14.37 -16.71 1.69
CA ARG A 140 -14.03 -16.12 0.38
C ARG A 140 -12.60 -15.58 0.30
N TYR A 141 -11.94 -15.41 1.44
CA TYR A 141 -10.60 -14.86 1.48
C TYR A 141 -9.69 -15.61 2.44
N THR A 142 -8.39 -15.48 2.23
CA THR A 142 -7.36 -16.05 3.10
C THR A 142 -6.19 -15.09 3.16
N PHE A 143 -5.71 -14.78 4.37
CA PHE A 143 -4.54 -13.92 4.56
C PHE A 143 -3.27 -14.73 4.68
N TYR A 144 -2.21 -14.26 4.04
CA TYR A 144 -0.90 -14.88 4.04
C TYR A 144 0.15 -13.87 4.51
N ARG A 145 1.21 -14.39 5.11
CA ARG A 145 2.43 -13.64 5.40
C ARG A 145 3.67 -14.42 4.98
N ASP A 146 4.72 -13.67 4.67
CA ASP A 146 6.04 -14.23 4.43
C ASP A 146 7.08 -13.61 5.38
N PRO A 147 7.59 -14.37 6.38
CA PRO A 147 8.66 -13.89 7.23
C PRO A 147 9.96 -13.56 6.48
N ARG A 148 10.19 -14.13 5.29
CA ARG A 148 11.40 -13.88 4.48
C ARG A 148 11.39 -12.49 3.83
N SER A 149 10.23 -11.88 3.65
CA SER A 149 10.13 -10.51 3.13
C SER A 149 10.82 -9.49 4.04
N MET A 150 10.95 -9.81 5.34
CA MET A 150 11.73 -9.00 6.28
C MET A 150 13.24 -9.00 5.97
N ASP A 151 13.73 -9.83 5.05
CA ASP A 151 15.15 -9.86 4.71
C ASP A 151 15.52 -8.86 3.61
N THR A 152 14.55 -8.37 2.83
CA THR A 152 14.80 -7.40 1.74
C THR A 152 14.12 -6.05 1.94
N ILE A 153 12.94 -6.03 2.57
CA ILE A 153 12.18 -4.78 2.73
C ILE A 153 12.91 -3.81 3.66
N ILE A 154 12.98 -2.55 3.23
CA ILE A 154 13.54 -1.43 3.98
C ILE A 154 12.43 -0.47 4.43
N PRO A 155 12.67 0.39 5.44
CA PRO A 155 11.76 1.50 5.68
C PRO A 155 11.69 2.37 4.41
N GLY A 156 10.48 2.71 3.95
CA GLY A 156 10.31 3.64 2.82
C GLY A 156 10.42 5.11 3.25
N ILE A 157 10.10 5.40 4.51
CA ILE A 157 10.18 6.72 5.14
C ILE A 157 10.75 6.58 6.56
N ARG A 158 11.24 7.69 7.14
CA ARG A 158 11.81 7.71 8.51
C ARG A 158 10.82 7.29 9.58
N HIS A 159 11.24 6.55 10.60
CA HIS A 159 10.34 6.09 11.69
C HIS A 159 9.54 7.22 12.36
N PRO A 160 10.11 8.40 12.67
CA PRO A 160 9.34 9.52 13.22
C PRO A 160 8.23 10.09 12.31
N THR A 161 8.24 9.75 11.02
CA THR A 161 7.22 10.20 10.05
C THR A 161 6.09 9.19 9.90
N HIS A 162 6.24 7.99 10.47
CA HIS A 162 5.20 6.99 10.46
C HIS A 162 4.07 7.50 11.33
N VAL A 163 2.87 7.57 10.77
CA VAL A 163 1.67 7.80 11.57
C VAL A 163 1.43 6.63 12.51
N ASN A 164 0.72 6.86 13.60
CA ASN A 164 0.45 5.85 14.62
C ASN A 164 -0.69 4.91 14.20
N ASP A 165 -0.55 4.34 13.02
CA ASP A 165 -1.58 3.58 12.33
C ASP A 165 -1.89 2.21 12.98
N TYR A 166 -0.97 1.72 13.80
CA TYR A 166 -1.20 0.63 14.74
C TYR A 166 -2.30 0.95 15.76
N LEU A 167 -2.72 2.22 15.90
CA LEU A 167 -3.85 2.64 16.75
C LEU A 167 -5.21 2.68 16.01
N TYR A 168 -5.27 2.32 14.72
CA TYR A 168 -6.57 2.27 14.03
C TYR A 168 -7.49 1.18 14.58
N ALA A 169 -8.79 1.45 14.55
CA ALA A 169 -9.81 0.58 15.12
C ALA A 169 -9.58 0.19 16.61
N CYS A 170 -8.67 0.88 17.32
CA CYS A 170 -8.60 0.83 18.78
C CYS A 170 -9.91 1.34 19.37
N SER A 171 -10.26 0.85 20.56
CA SER A 171 -11.35 1.43 21.33
C SER A 171 -11.02 2.89 21.71
N ASP A 172 -12.04 3.68 22.04
CA ASP A 172 -11.82 5.05 22.53
C ASP A 172 -10.95 5.06 23.81
N GLU A 173 -11.06 4.02 24.63
CA GLU A 173 -10.24 3.84 25.83
C GLU A 173 -8.77 3.58 25.47
N ASP A 174 -8.50 2.59 24.61
CA ASP A 174 -7.14 2.29 24.15
C ASP A 174 -6.51 3.50 23.46
N ARG A 175 -7.30 4.27 22.69
CA ARG A 175 -6.84 5.49 22.04
C ARG A 175 -6.49 6.57 23.07
N ARG A 176 -7.35 6.80 24.07
CA ARG A 176 -7.03 7.75 25.16
C ARG A 176 -5.79 7.34 25.94
N GLU A 177 -5.64 6.06 26.24
CA GLU A 177 -4.44 5.54 26.90
C GLU A 177 -3.19 5.74 26.04
N SER A 178 -3.26 5.42 24.74
CA SER A 178 -2.14 5.56 23.81
C SER A 178 -1.60 6.99 23.73
N ASN A 179 -2.48 7.99 23.78
CA ASN A 179 -2.11 9.41 23.74
C ASN A 179 -1.20 9.79 24.92
N ASN A 180 -1.35 9.15 26.07
CA ASN A 180 -0.48 9.37 27.23
C ASN A 180 0.94 8.81 27.03
N TYR A 181 1.17 8.00 25.98
CA TYR A 181 2.42 7.30 25.75
C TYR A 181 3.12 7.72 24.46
N LEU A 182 2.48 8.50 23.58
CA LEU A 182 3.05 8.90 22.28
C LEU A 182 4.37 9.67 22.40
N HIS A 183 4.55 10.41 23.50
CA HIS A 183 5.75 11.21 23.78
C HIS A 183 6.91 10.39 24.38
N LEU A 184 6.64 9.18 24.89
CA LEU A 184 7.66 8.31 25.47
C LEU A 184 8.67 7.91 24.40
N ARG A 185 9.82 7.36 24.83
CA ARG A 185 10.89 6.88 23.94
C ARG A 185 11.42 5.53 24.41
N GLY A 186 12.11 4.83 23.53
CA GLY A 186 12.82 3.61 23.90
C GLY A 186 11.88 2.46 24.26
N LYS A 187 12.41 1.55 25.09
CA LYS A 187 11.73 0.30 25.48
C LYS A 187 10.38 0.52 26.15
N GLU A 188 10.25 1.57 26.96
CA GLU A 188 8.99 1.87 27.64
C GLU A 188 7.86 2.18 26.65
N ARG A 189 8.14 3.02 25.63
CA ARG A 189 7.17 3.30 24.56
C ARG A 189 6.76 2.01 23.85
N GLU A 190 7.74 1.20 23.45
CA GLU A 190 7.51 -0.05 22.75
C GLU A 190 6.59 -0.99 23.55
N GLU A 191 6.90 -1.25 24.83
CA GLU A 191 6.09 -2.13 25.69
C GLU A 191 4.63 -1.66 25.78
N LYS A 192 4.41 -0.34 25.94
CA LYS A 192 3.06 0.24 26.01
C LYS A 192 2.31 0.13 24.69
N MET A 193 2.95 0.44 23.56
CA MET A 193 2.33 0.36 22.24
C MET A 193 2.01 -1.09 21.86
N VAL A 194 2.91 -2.03 22.14
CA VAL A 194 2.69 -3.46 21.91
C VAL A 194 1.52 -3.98 22.75
N ALA A 195 1.39 -3.54 24.01
CA ALA A 195 0.27 -3.93 24.86
C ALA A 195 -1.08 -3.46 24.28
N ILE A 196 -1.16 -2.22 23.78
CA ILE A 196 -2.37 -1.68 23.14
C ILE A 196 -2.71 -2.45 21.85
N MET A 197 -1.70 -2.70 21.00
CA MET A 197 -1.87 -3.50 19.79
C MET A 197 -2.39 -4.91 20.13
N ARG A 198 -1.82 -5.55 21.16
CA ARG A 198 -2.22 -6.90 21.59
C ARG A 198 -3.67 -6.94 22.03
N ARG A 199 -4.07 -6.05 22.94
CA ARG A 199 -5.48 -5.97 23.40
C ARG A 199 -6.44 -5.72 22.25
N THR A 200 -6.07 -4.84 21.32
CA THR A 200 -6.88 -4.57 20.12
C THR A 200 -7.00 -5.81 19.25
N ALA A 201 -5.88 -6.48 18.97
CA ALA A 201 -5.85 -7.69 18.15
C ALA A 201 -6.65 -8.83 18.78
N ASP A 202 -6.50 -9.08 20.09
CA ASP A 202 -7.23 -10.11 20.82
C ASP A 202 -8.75 -9.86 20.77
N ARG A 203 -9.17 -8.59 20.93
CA ARG A 203 -10.58 -8.21 20.80
C ARG A 203 -11.13 -8.47 19.40
N LEU A 204 -10.42 -8.05 18.35
CA LEU A 204 -10.86 -8.28 16.97
C LEU A 204 -10.87 -9.76 16.60
N ALA A 205 -9.87 -10.52 17.06
CA ALA A 205 -9.79 -11.97 16.90
C ALA A 205 -11.02 -12.65 17.50
N GLY A 206 -11.37 -12.31 18.75
CA GLY A 206 -12.55 -12.83 19.42
C GLY A 206 -13.87 -12.46 18.71
N GLN A 207 -13.99 -11.25 18.18
CA GLN A 207 -15.17 -10.83 17.39
C GLN A 207 -15.34 -11.62 16.09
N LEU A 208 -14.23 -12.07 15.49
CA LEU A 208 -14.21 -12.88 14.28
C LEU A 208 -14.20 -14.40 14.55
N GLY A 209 -14.16 -14.81 15.82
CA GLY A 209 -14.18 -16.21 16.24
C GLY A 209 -12.83 -16.92 16.26
N TYR A 210 -11.71 -16.19 16.17
CA TYR A 210 -10.36 -16.72 16.34
C TYR A 210 -9.97 -16.84 17.82
N GLN A 211 -9.14 -17.82 18.17
CA GLN A 211 -8.64 -17.99 19.53
C GLN A 211 -7.45 -17.06 19.81
N ASN A 212 -6.56 -16.92 18.84
CA ASN A 212 -5.42 -16.02 18.88
C ASN A 212 -5.41 -15.10 17.65
N PRO A 213 -4.86 -13.88 17.74
CA PRO A 213 -4.73 -13.00 16.58
C PRO A 213 -3.99 -13.62 15.41
N ASP A 214 -2.93 -14.38 15.69
CA ASP A 214 -2.06 -14.96 14.66
C ASP A 214 -2.77 -16.07 13.85
N ASP A 215 -3.88 -16.62 14.34
CA ASP A 215 -4.64 -17.69 13.67
C ASP A 215 -5.25 -17.23 12.34
N ILE A 216 -5.37 -15.92 12.10
CA ILE A 216 -5.86 -15.37 10.83
C ILE A 216 -4.82 -15.45 9.70
N LEU A 217 -3.53 -15.55 10.04
CA LEU A 217 -2.43 -15.47 9.08
C LEU A 217 -1.90 -16.87 8.74
N HIS A 218 -1.96 -17.20 7.46
CA HIS A 218 -1.36 -18.42 6.92
C HIS A 218 0.09 -18.17 6.46
N PRO A 219 0.96 -19.18 6.51
CA PRO A 219 2.27 -19.10 5.88
C PRO A 219 2.14 -19.02 4.35
N MET A 220 2.97 -18.19 3.71
CA MET A 220 2.98 -18.06 2.25
C MET A 220 3.30 -19.39 1.54
N GLU A 221 4.01 -20.31 2.21
CA GLU A 221 4.28 -21.66 1.73
C GLU A 221 2.99 -22.41 1.35
N ASP A 222 1.89 -22.26 2.09
CA ASP A 222 0.61 -22.90 1.78
C ASP A 222 0.06 -22.42 0.43
N LEU A 223 0.22 -21.12 0.13
CA LEU A 223 -0.20 -20.54 -1.15
C LEU A 223 0.69 -21.00 -2.31
N ILE A 224 2.00 -21.11 -2.06
CA ILE A 224 2.96 -21.61 -3.05
C ILE A 224 2.63 -23.06 -3.39
N GLU A 225 2.38 -23.93 -2.41
CA GLU A 225 2.02 -25.32 -2.67
C GLU A 225 0.67 -25.45 -3.38
N LEU A 226 -0.32 -24.62 -3.04
CA LEU A 226 -1.59 -24.55 -3.78
C LEU A 226 -1.35 -24.28 -5.27
N PHE A 227 -0.48 -23.31 -5.60
CA PHE A 227 -0.18 -22.92 -6.99
C PHE A 227 0.95 -23.72 -7.65
N LYS A 228 1.60 -24.65 -6.97
CA LYS A 228 2.33 -25.75 -7.63
C LYS A 228 1.38 -26.87 -8.06
N GLY A 229 0.20 -26.93 -7.46
CA GLY A 229 -0.83 -27.90 -7.74
C GLY A 229 -1.75 -27.54 -8.93
N PRO A 230 -2.91 -28.22 -9.04
CA PRO A 230 -3.88 -27.98 -10.12
C PRO A 230 -4.44 -26.56 -10.19
N ALA A 231 -4.44 -25.81 -9.07
CA ALA A 231 -4.98 -24.45 -9.01
C ALA A 231 -4.25 -23.51 -9.97
N ALA A 232 -2.95 -23.72 -10.21
CA ALA A 232 -2.13 -22.94 -11.14
C ALA A 232 -2.65 -22.94 -12.59
N LYS A 233 -3.44 -23.96 -12.96
CA LYS A 233 -4.00 -24.14 -14.31
C LYS A 233 -5.34 -23.45 -14.50
N THR A 234 -5.83 -22.77 -13.47
CA THR A 234 -7.10 -22.02 -13.53
C THR A 234 -6.83 -20.55 -13.87
N PRO A 235 -7.86 -19.79 -14.31
CA PRO A 235 -7.70 -18.35 -14.52
C PRO A 235 -7.43 -17.63 -13.18
N ILE A 236 -6.24 -17.03 -13.09
CA ILE A 236 -5.74 -16.32 -11.90
C ILE A 236 -5.44 -14.86 -12.25
N LEU A 237 -5.91 -13.93 -11.43
CA LEU A 237 -5.56 -12.50 -11.52
C LEU A 237 -4.64 -12.14 -10.36
N VAL A 238 -3.60 -11.35 -10.61
CA VAL A 238 -2.71 -10.84 -9.57
C VAL A 238 -2.83 -9.32 -9.50
N LEU A 239 -3.05 -8.81 -8.29
CA LEU A 239 -3.22 -7.39 -7.98
C LEU A 239 -2.12 -6.94 -7.01
N GLY A 240 -1.62 -5.72 -7.18
CA GLY A 240 -0.59 -5.14 -6.31
C GLY A 240 -0.92 -3.74 -5.82
N GLY A 241 -0.96 -3.56 -4.51
CA GLY A 241 -1.04 -2.27 -3.81
C GLY A 241 0.07 -2.10 -2.75
N GLY A 242 1.08 -2.95 -2.79
CA GLY A 242 2.29 -2.88 -1.96
C GLY A 242 3.54 -3.25 -2.75
N PRO A 243 4.70 -3.47 -2.10
CA PRO A 243 5.95 -3.85 -2.73
C PRO A 243 5.85 -5.19 -3.46
N PHE A 244 6.77 -5.41 -4.39
CA PHE A 244 6.75 -6.59 -5.26
C PHE A 244 7.39 -7.83 -4.63
N THR A 245 7.88 -7.77 -3.40
CA THR A 245 8.68 -8.82 -2.74
C THR A 245 7.97 -10.17 -2.76
N GLU A 246 6.74 -10.23 -2.24
CA GLU A 246 5.94 -11.47 -2.19
C GLU A 246 5.46 -11.89 -3.57
N MET A 247 5.10 -10.93 -4.44
CA MET A 247 4.67 -11.23 -5.80
C MET A 247 5.78 -11.92 -6.60
N VAL A 248 7.01 -11.40 -6.51
CA VAL A 248 8.19 -11.97 -7.17
C VAL A 248 8.47 -13.38 -6.65
N ARG A 249 8.43 -13.59 -5.32
CA ARG A 249 8.63 -14.91 -4.73
C ARG A 249 7.58 -15.91 -5.22
N LEU A 250 6.29 -15.54 -5.15
CA LEU A 250 5.19 -16.40 -5.60
C LEU A 250 5.41 -16.84 -7.04
N LEU A 251 5.66 -15.90 -7.95
CA LEU A 251 5.88 -16.22 -9.35
C LEU A 251 7.15 -17.07 -9.52
N ALA A 252 8.25 -16.72 -8.87
CA ALA A 252 9.50 -17.46 -8.98
C ALA A 252 9.35 -18.94 -8.58
N GLU A 253 8.58 -19.24 -7.54
CA GLU A 253 8.48 -20.60 -6.96
C GLU A 253 7.35 -21.49 -7.53
N THR A 254 6.38 -20.93 -8.27
CA THR A 254 5.15 -21.68 -8.68
C THR A 254 5.00 -21.92 -10.18
N GLU A 255 5.96 -21.48 -11.00
CA GLU A 255 5.83 -21.43 -12.48
C GLU A 255 4.55 -20.73 -12.98
N LEU A 256 3.82 -20.05 -12.09
CA LEU A 256 2.54 -19.43 -12.36
C LEU A 256 2.65 -18.41 -13.49
N VAL A 257 1.71 -18.49 -14.43
CA VAL A 257 1.48 -17.50 -15.49
C VAL A 257 0.04 -17.00 -15.31
N PRO A 258 -0.16 -15.91 -14.57
CA PRO A 258 -1.51 -15.39 -14.34
C PRO A 258 -2.10 -14.83 -15.64
N LEU A 259 -3.43 -14.69 -15.66
CA LEU A 259 -4.16 -14.02 -16.74
C LEU A 259 -3.63 -12.59 -16.93
N ALA A 260 -3.39 -11.90 -15.82
CA ALA A 260 -2.74 -10.60 -15.78
C ALA A 260 -2.18 -10.26 -14.40
N ILE A 261 -1.26 -9.30 -14.39
CA ILE A 261 -0.83 -8.55 -13.21
C ILE A 261 -1.29 -7.10 -13.38
N VAL A 262 -1.95 -6.52 -12.39
CA VAL A 262 -2.29 -5.09 -12.34
C VAL A 262 -1.85 -4.52 -11.00
N ALA A 263 -0.92 -3.55 -11.01
CA ALA A 263 -0.32 -3.06 -9.78
C ALA A 263 -0.02 -1.55 -9.78
N MET A 264 -0.13 -0.92 -8.61
CA MET A 264 0.30 0.45 -8.36
C MET A 264 1.83 0.49 -8.34
N ALA A 265 2.45 1.06 -9.38
CA ALA A 265 3.90 1.08 -9.53
C ALA A 265 4.35 2.06 -10.60
N ARG A 266 5.66 2.38 -10.57
CA ARG A 266 6.34 3.26 -11.52
C ARG A 266 5.82 4.70 -11.49
N THR A 267 6.49 5.53 -12.28
CA THR A 267 6.19 6.94 -12.44
C THR A 267 6.60 7.40 -13.83
N TRP A 268 5.74 8.16 -14.51
CA TRP A 268 6.07 8.74 -15.82
C TRP A 268 7.10 9.85 -15.68
N TYR A 269 6.92 10.74 -14.70
CA TYR A 269 7.63 12.01 -14.62
C TYR A 269 8.47 12.14 -13.34
N ALA A 270 8.21 11.32 -12.32
CA ALA A 270 8.84 11.35 -10.99
C ALA A 270 8.70 12.71 -10.28
N ASP A 271 7.55 13.36 -10.44
CA ASP A 271 7.37 14.77 -10.05
C ASP A 271 6.11 15.07 -9.24
N VAL A 272 5.38 14.02 -8.83
CA VAL A 272 4.15 14.08 -8.02
C VAL A 272 4.30 13.42 -6.65
N ASN A 273 5.18 12.43 -6.57
CA ASN A 273 5.50 11.79 -5.30
C ASN A 273 6.44 12.68 -4.50
N ILE A 274 6.39 12.47 -3.18
CA ILE A 274 7.36 13.03 -2.25
C ILE A 274 8.76 12.48 -2.57
N PHE A 275 8.83 11.19 -2.87
CA PHE A 275 10.03 10.49 -3.27
C PHE A 275 10.14 10.44 -4.79
N VAL A 276 11.37 10.31 -5.30
CA VAL A 276 11.62 10.15 -6.73
C VAL A 276 10.98 8.87 -7.26
N ASN A 277 11.06 7.79 -6.50
CA ASN A 277 10.41 6.52 -6.83
C ASN A 277 8.95 6.50 -6.36
N ASN A 278 8.14 5.67 -7.01
CA ASN A 278 6.89 5.22 -6.40
C ASN A 278 7.20 4.53 -5.05
N TYR A 279 6.31 4.68 -4.07
CA TYR A 279 6.55 4.18 -2.71
C TYR A 279 6.71 2.66 -2.66
N ASN A 280 5.87 1.92 -3.40
CA ASN A 280 5.93 0.45 -3.48
C ASN A 280 7.22 -0.03 -4.14
N ASP A 281 7.71 0.72 -5.15
CA ASP A 281 9.03 0.45 -5.76
C ASP A 281 10.18 0.74 -4.78
N LEU A 282 10.06 1.80 -3.98
CA LEU A 282 11.11 2.26 -3.06
C LEU A 282 11.38 1.25 -1.93
N MET A 283 10.35 0.57 -1.44
CA MET A 283 10.46 -0.38 -0.33
C MET A 283 11.28 -1.64 -0.66
N ASP A 284 11.31 -2.04 -1.94
CA ASP A 284 12.15 -3.14 -2.44
C ASP A 284 12.46 -2.93 -3.93
N LEU A 285 13.48 -2.10 -4.19
CA LEU A 285 13.92 -1.74 -5.54
C LEU A 285 14.40 -2.94 -6.37
N ASP A 286 14.92 -3.98 -5.72
CA ASP A 286 15.40 -5.17 -6.40
C ASP A 286 14.22 -6.05 -6.83
N ALA A 287 13.21 -6.25 -5.98
CA ALA A 287 11.96 -6.90 -6.36
C ALA A 287 11.22 -6.12 -7.45
N ALA A 288 11.21 -4.78 -7.37
CA ALA A 288 10.61 -3.91 -8.37
C ALA A 288 11.25 -4.09 -9.76
N MET A 289 12.54 -4.39 -9.86
CA MET A 289 13.18 -4.77 -11.13
C MET A 289 12.90 -6.23 -11.51
N LYS A 290 12.97 -7.13 -10.53
CA LYS A 290 12.86 -8.57 -10.79
C LYS A 290 11.51 -8.95 -11.36
N ILE A 291 10.43 -8.27 -10.97
CA ILE A 291 9.09 -8.52 -11.52
C ILE A 291 9.05 -8.30 -13.03
N GLU A 292 9.73 -7.29 -13.57
CA GLU A 292 9.75 -7.04 -15.01
C GLU A 292 10.53 -8.11 -15.78
N GLU A 293 11.62 -8.63 -15.19
CA GLU A 293 12.37 -9.75 -15.75
C GLU A 293 11.49 -11.01 -15.84
N LEU A 294 10.74 -11.32 -14.79
CA LEU A 294 9.82 -12.46 -14.75
C LEU A 294 8.70 -12.31 -15.78
N VAL A 295 8.08 -11.13 -15.81
CA VAL A 295 7.01 -10.77 -16.75
C VAL A 295 7.47 -10.91 -18.20
N LYS A 296 8.67 -10.41 -18.50
CA LYS A 296 9.28 -10.53 -19.83
C LYS A 296 9.56 -11.98 -20.19
N THR A 297 10.21 -12.73 -19.29
CA THR A 297 10.67 -14.11 -19.54
C THR A 297 9.49 -15.06 -19.76
N ARG A 298 8.39 -14.85 -19.02
CA ARG A 298 7.20 -15.70 -19.06
C ARG A 298 6.05 -15.13 -19.90
N ALA A 299 6.26 -13.98 -20.54
CA ALA A 299 5.26 -13.26 -21.32
C ALA A 299 3.94 -13.00 -20.56
N ILE A 300 4.03 -12.66 -19.27
CA ILE A 300 2.87 -12.40 -18.43
C ILE A 300 2.24 -11.05 -18.85
N PRO A 301 0.93 -10.97 -19.09
CA PRO A 301 0.28 -9.68 -19.32
C PRO A 301 0.34 -8.80 -18.06
N THR A 302 0.90 -7.60 -18.15
CA THR A 302 1.10 -6.73 -16.98
C THR A 302 0.72 -5.28 -17.29
N TRP A 303 0.02 -4.65 -16.35
CA TRP A 303 -0.31 -3.24 -16.33
C TRP A 303 0.16 -2.60 -15.03
N PHE A 304 0.99 -1.57 -15.13
CA PHE A 304 1.32 -0.72 -13.98
C PHE A 304 0.50 0.56 -14.01
N PHE A 305 -0.03 0.92 -12.85
CA PHE A 305 -0.74 2.14 -12.58
C PHE A 305 0.22 3.13 -11.90
N PRO A 306 0.69 4.16 -12.61
CA PRO A 306 1.65 5.10 -12.07
C PRO A 306 0.94 6.14 -11.18
N THR A 307 1.68 6.73 -10.23
CA THR A 307 1.14 7.73 -9.30
C THR A 307 0.44 8.90 -10.00
N GLU A 308 0.92 9.28 -11.18
CA GLU A 308 0.32 10.35 -11.98
C GLU A 308 -1.12 10.10 -12.41
N CYS A 309 -1.59 8.86 -12.38
CA CYS A 309 -3.00 8.52 -12.65
C CYS A 309 -3.90 8.66 -11.41
N ALA A 310 -3.35 8.93 -10.22
CA ALA A 310 -4.11 9.12 -8.98
C ALA A 310 -3.84 10.46 -8.26
N LYS A 311 -2.81 11.22 -8.68
CA LYS A 311 -2.40 12.45 -8.00
C LYS A 311 -1.99 13.55 -8.97
N ALA A 312 -2.55 14.75 -8.77
CA ALA A 312 -2.20 15.94 -9.52
C ALA A 312 -0.84 16.49 -9.09
N LYS A 313 -0.14 17.15 -10.02
CA LYS A 313 1.09 17.87 -9.70
C LYS A 313 0.76 19.27 -9.19
N MET A 314 1.19 19.57 -7.98
CA MET A 314 0.94 20.85 -7.32
C MET A 314 2.24 21.62 -7.07
N LYS A 315 2.18 22.95 -7.16
CA LYS A 315 3.22 23.86 -6.63
C LYS A 315 2.53 24.97 -5.83
N GLY A 316 2.57 24.85 -4.51
CA GLY A 316 1.68 25.61 -3.64
C GLY A 316 0.22 25.32 -4.01
N ASN A 317 -0.58 26.35 -4.21
CA ASN A 317 -1.99 26.22 -4.59
C ASN A 317 -2.22 26.14 -6.11
N LYS A 318 -1.16 26.06 -6.92
CA LYS A 318 -1.25 26.01 -8.38
C LYS A 318 -1.14 24.56 -8.88
N VAL A 319 -2.14 24.14 -9.66
CA VAL A 319 -2.08 22.88 -10.43
C VAL A 319 -1.13 23.07 -11.60
N LEU A 320 -0.08 22.25 -11.67
CA LEU A 320 0.88 22.21 -12.77
C LEU A 320 0.53 21.13 -13.81
N ARG A 321 -0.06 20.02 -13.34
CA ARG A 321 -0.65 18.95 -14.16
C ARG A 321 -1.88 18.44 -13.43
N ALA A 322 -3.02 18.49 -14.07
CA ALA A 322 -4.25 17.96 -13.51
C ALA A 322 -4.25 16.43 -13.52
N CYS A 323 -4.99 15.86 -12.57
CA CYS A 323 -5.32 14.45 -12.53
C CYS A 323 -6.80 14.41 -12.12
N PRO A 324 -7.74 14.18 -13.05
CA PRO A 324 -9.17 14.19 -12.74
C PRO A 324 -9.58 13.24 -11.62
N TRP A 325 -8.84 12.14 -11.42
CA TRP A 325 -9.07 11.16 -10.37
C TRP A 325 -8.38 11.50 -9.04
N ASP A 326 -7.67 12.63 -8.96
CA ASP A 326 -7.24 13.22 -7.70
C ASP A 326 -8.44 13.94 -7.04
N PHE A 327 -9.41 13.15 -6.56
CA PHE A 327 -10.72 13.61 -6.10
C PHE A 327 -10.65 14.70 -5.02
N THR A 328 -11.50 15.71 -5.11
CA THR A 328 -11.60 16.73 -4.05
C THR A 328 -12.16 16.13 -2.75
N THR A 329 -12.02 16.85 -1.64
CA THR A 329 -12.61 16.45 -0.35
C THR A 329 -14.12 16.23 -0.46
N GLU A 330 -14.83 17.11 -1.19
CA GLU A 330 -16.27 17.00 -1.42
C GLU A 330 -16.63 15.75 -2.24
N GLU A 331 -15.80 15.42 -3.24
CA GLU A 331 -15.97 14.24 -4.08
C GLU A 331 -15.73 12.96 -3.29
N LEU A 332 -14.68 12.91 -2.47
CA LEU A 332 -14.41 11.80 -1.56
C LEU A 332 -15.58 11.60 -0.59
N ILE A 333 -16.04 12.66 0.08
CA ILE A 333 -17.22 12.60 0.96
C ILE A 333 -18.43 12.08 0.20
N LYS A 334 -18.64 12.51 -1.05
CA LYS A 334 -19.75 12.03 -1.88
C LYS A 334 -19.63 10.51 -2.15
N ILE A 335 -18.46 10.01 -2.54
CA ILE A 335 -18.21 8.58 -2.76
C ILE A 335 -18.57 7.77 -1.50
N PHE A 336 -18.01 8.14 -0.34
CA PHE A 336 -18.23 7.39 0.91
C PHE A 336 -19.66 7.54 1.44
N LYS A 337 -20.31 8.69 1.27
CA LYS A 337 -21.75 8.84 1.59
C LYS A 337 -22.60 7.94 0.72
N THR A 338 -22.36 7.90 -0.58
CA THR A 338 -23.08 7.02 -1.50
C THR A 338 -22.87 5.55 -1.16
N ALA A 339 -21.66 5.18 -0.71
CA ALA A 339 -21.35 3.83 -0.25
C ALA A 339 -21.91 3.47 1.13
N GLY A 340 -22.48 4.44 1.87
CA GLY A 340 -22.86 4.25 3.27
C GLY A 340 -21.66 3.93 4.17
N ASP A 341 -20.48 4.49 3.87
CA ASP A 341 -19.21 4.09 4.46
C ASP A 341 -18.39 5.26 5.03
N MET A 342 -19.07 6.24 5.64
CA MET A 342 -18.42 7.44 6.17
C MET A 342 -17.37 7.17 7.25
N GLU A 343 -17.47 6.06 7.97
CA GLU A 343 -16.45 5.65 8.95
C GLU A 343 -15.07 5.48 8.30
N SER A 344 -14.99 4.84 7.13
CA SER A 344 -13.70 4.68 6.43
C SER A 344 -13.16 6.00 5.90
N TYR A 345 -14.02 6.91 5.45
CA TYR A 345 -13.59 8.27 5.11
C TYR A 345 -12.98 8.98 6.31
N GLU A 346 -13.65 8.95 7.47
CA GLU A 346 -13.19 9.66 8.67
C GLU A 346 -11.85 9.11 9.15
N GLN A 347 -11.67 7.79 9.11
CA GLN A 347 -10.41 7.13 9.45
C GLN A 347 -9.29 7.50 8.47
N ALA A 348 -9.53 7.43 7.16
CA ALA A 348 -8.53 7.77 6.14
C ALA A 348 -8.21 9.28 6.11
N ALA A 349 -9.19 10.14 6.39
CA ALA A 349 -8.99 11.57 6.53
C ALA A 349 -8.20 11.91 7.81
N ALA A 350 -8.42 11.18 8.91
CA ALA A 350 -7.60 11.32 10.12
C ALA A 350 -6.15 10.91 9.86
N PHE A 351 -5.93 9.75 9.22
CA PHE A 351 -4.61 9.32 8.75
C PHE A 351 -3.91 10.42 7.97
N SER A 352 -4.59 10.95 6.93
CA SER A 352 -4.00 11.96 6.05
C SER A 352 -3.60 13.23 6.81
N ARG A 353 -4.42 13.69 7.77
CA ARG A 353 -4.08 14.83 8.63
C ARG A 353 -2.88 14.57 9.52
N GLU A 354 -2.79 13.37 10.10
CA GLU A 354 -1.67 12.99 10.97
C GLU A 354 -0.34 12.87 10.23
N THR A 355 -0.35 12.49 8.94
CA THR A 355 0.89 12.44 8.15
C THR A 355 1.52 13.81 7.96
N MET A 356 0.72 14.90 8.02
CA MET A 356 1.12 16.29 7.72
C MET A 356 1.79 16.51 6.34
N THR A 357 1.92 15.46 5.52
CA THR A 357 2.59 15.46 4.21
C THR A 357 1.58 15.51 3.06
N LEU A 358 0.33 15.16 3.33
CA LEU A 358 -0.76 15.17 2.37
C LEU A 358 -1.82 16.19 2.80
N ALA A 359 -2.29 17.00 1.86
CA ALA A 359 -3.35 17.99 2.11
C ALA A 359 -4.74 17.32 2.26
N LYS A 360 -4.90 16.13 1.69
CA LYS A 360 -6.13 15.34 1.68
C LYS A 360 -5.79 13.85 1.51
N MET A 361 -6.80 13.02 1.72
CA MET A 361 -6.75 11.61 1.37
C MET A 361 -6.64 11.41 -0.14
N HIS A 362 -5.88 10.41 -0.57
CA HIS A 362 -5.79 9.94 -1.95
C HIS A 362 -6.22 8.46 -2.01
N MET A 363 -6.66 8.01 -3.19
CA MET A 363 -7.12 6.64 -3.47
C MET A 363 -6.18 5.99 -4.51
N PHE A 364 -4.95 5.70 -4.15
CA PHE A 364 -3.96 5.10 -5.05
C PHE A 364 -4.31 3.66 -5.46
N ASP A 365 -4.50 2.77 -4.49
CA ASP A 365 -4.57 1.33 -4.70
C ASP A 365 -5.92 0.91 -5.28
N VAL A 366 -7.04 1.45 -4.79
CA VAL A 366 -8.35 1.14 -5.39
C VAL A 366 -8.49 1.70 -6.81
N LEU A 367 -7.87 2.84 -7.14
CA LEU A 367 -7.88 3.37 -8.52
C LEU A 367 -7.12 2.47 -9.49
N THR A 368 -6.14 1.69 -9.02
CA THR A 368 -5.37 0.75 -9.84
C THR A 368 -6.26 -0.29 -10.54
N VAL A 369 -7.40 -0.63 -9.94
CA VAL A 369 -8.33 -1.63 -10.47
C VAL A 369 -9.58 -1.04 -11.13
N VAL A 370 -9.79 0.27 -11.07
CA VAL A 370 -10.89 0.92 -11.81
C VAL A 370 -10.83 0.63 -13.32
N PRO A 371 -9.66 0.64 -13.99
CA PRO A 371 -9.58 0.26 -15.41
C PRO A 371 -9.99 -1.18 -15.71
N LEU A 372 -9.99 -2.09 -14.73
CA LEU A 372 -10.52 -3.44 -14.92
C LEU A 372 -12.05 -3.46 -14.97
N ALA A 373 -12.71 -2.56 -14.26
CA ALA A 373 -14.16 -2.37 -14.32
C ALA A 373 -14.57 -1.46 -15.50
N LEU A 374 -13.73 -0.49 -15.84
CA LEU A 374 -13.93 0.50 -16.90
C LEU A 374 -12.76 0.47 -17.91
N PRO A 375 -12.68 -0.53 -18.80
CA PRO A 375 -11.54 -0.73 -19.72
C PRO A 375 -11.13 0.45 -20.60
N LEU A 376 -12.07 1.37 -20.87
CA LEU A 376 -11.84 2.55 -21.72
C LEU A 376 -11.41 3.78 -20.92
N SER A 377 -11.42 3.70 -19.59
CA SER A 377 -11.21 4.85 -18.70
C SER A 377 -9.77 5.35 -18.66
N LEU A 378 -8.81 4.51 -19.04
CA LEU A 378 -7.40 4.89 -19.12
C LEU A 378 -6.71 4.20 -20.30
N PRO A 379 -6.10 4.94 -21.23
CA PRO A 379 -5.23 4.35 -22.22
C PRO A 379 -3.96 3.79 -21.56
N SER A 380 -3.31 2.84 -22.22
CA SER A 380 -2.00 2.35 -21.80
C SER A 380 -0.97 2.43 -22.95
N ARG A 381 0.29 2.44 -22.57
CA ARG A 381 1.46 2.47 -23.47
C ARG A 381 2.39 1.33 -23.10
N ARG A 382 2.99 0.68 -24.10
CA ARG A 382 4.03 -0.33 -23.88
C ARG A 382 5.30 0.39 -23.45
N ALA A 383 5.98 -0.14 -22.44
CA ALA A 383 7.17 0.48 -21.86
C ALA A 383 8.19 -0.55 -21.36
N VAL A 384 9.41 -0.07 -21.14
CA VAL A 384 10.47 -0.76 -20.40
C VAL A 384 10.88 0.12 -19.21
N SER A 385 11.24 -0.50 -18.09
CA SER A 385 11.88 0.23 -16.98
C SER A 385 13.39 0.33 -17.19
N TYR A 386 14.00 1.39 -16.65
CA TYR A 386 15.45 1.58 -16.64
C TYR A 386 15.88 2.34 -15.38
N TRP A 387 17.14 2.17 -15.00
CA TRP A 387 17.75 2.91 -13.92
C TRP A 387 18.18 4.30 -14.37
N ASP A 388 17.83 5.30 -13.56
CA ASP A 388 18.24 6.69 -13.73
C ASP A 388 18.79 7.25 -12.39
N GLN A 389 19.35 8.45 -12.45
CA GLN A 389 19.81 9.22 -11.31
C GLN A 389 19.10 10.57 -11.27
N VAL A 390 18.29 10.79 -10.24
CA VAL A 390 17.58 12.05 -10.01
C VAL A 390 18.02 12.59 -8.66
N ASP A 391 18.62 13.78 -8.64
CA ASP A 391 19.12 14.43 -7.43
C ASP A 391 20.05 13.53 -6.58
N GLY A 392 20.86 12.70 -7.25
CA GLY A 392 21.79 11.76 -6.62
C GLY A 392 21.13 10.51 -6.00
N GLN A 393 19.83 10.31 -6.24
CA GLN A 393 19.09 9.12 -5.85
C GLN A 393 18.85 8.22 -7.05
N ARG A 394 19.00 6.90 -6.83
CA ARG A 394 18.69 5.89 -7.83
C ARG A 394 17.18 5.84 -8.04
N ALA A 395 16.76 6.05 -9.29
CA ALA A 395 15.36 6.11 -9.68
C ALA A 395 15.01 5.04 -10.69
N LEU A 396 13.87 4.37 -10.50
CA LEU A 396 13.30 3.46 -11.47
C LEU A 396 12.35 4.23 -12.39
N ARG A 397 12.81 4.50 -13.61
CA ARG A 397 12.07 5.27 -14.62
C ARG A 397 11.52 4.36 -15.71
N ILE A 398 10.51 4.84 -16.41
CA ILE A 398 9.93 4.16 -17.57
C ILE A 398 10.18 4.97 -18.84
N LYS A 399 10.32 4.27 -19.96
CA LYS A 399 10.31 4.85 -21.30
C LYS A 399 9.41 4.03 -22.20
N GLU A 400 8.67 4.71 -23.08
CA GLU A 400 7.85 4.02 -24.07
C GLU A 400 8.73 3.14 -24.98
N ALA A 401 8.24 1.95 -25.26
CA ALA A 401 8.87 0.99 -26.14
C ALA A 401 7.76 0.10 -26.72
N ALA A 402 7.59 0.10 -28.05
CA ALA A 402 6.51 -0.62 -28.72
C ALA A 402 6.49 -2.13 -28.37
N ASP A 403 7.66 -2.70 -28.15
CA ASP A 403 7.91 -4.09 -27.76
C ASP A 403 8.20 -4.27 -26.25
N GLY A 404 8.16 -3.19 -25.46
CA GLY A 404 8.47 -3.21 -24.03
C GLY A 404 7.55 -4.17 -23.27
N PRO A 405 8.02 -4.92 -22.25
CA PRO A 405 7.32 -6.09 -21.72
C PRO A 405 6.01 -5.76 -20.98
N VAL A 406 5.91 -4.55 -20.44
CA VAL A 406 4.79 -4.11 -19.60
C VAL A 406 3.95 -3.05 -20.30
N ASN A 407 2.70 -2.92 -19.86
CA ASN A 407 1.86 -1.77 -20.18
C ASN A 407 1.87 -0.81 -18.99
N ILE A 408 1.93 0.48 -19.24
CA ILE A 408 1.78 1.51 -18.21
C ILE A 408 0.53 2.33 -18.56
N PHE A 409 -0.38 2.51 -17.61
CA PHE A 409 -1.49 3.44 -17.79
C PHE A 409 -0.97 4.86 -17.98
N TYR A 410 -1.54 5.57 -18.95
CA TYR A 410 -1.14 6.94 -19.25
C TYR A 410 -2.17 7.91 -18.66
N PRO A 411 -1.75 8.95 -17.91
CA PRO A 411 -2.64 9.92 -17.28
C PRO A 411 -3.22 10.90 -18.33
N ASP A 412 -4.11 10.39 -19.18
CA ASP A 412 -4.82 11.18 -20.18
C ASP A 412 -5.93 12.01 -19.51
N GLU A 413 -5.70 13.30 -19.34
CA GLU A 413 -6.62 14.20 -18.61
C GLU A 413 -8.04 14.19 -19.21
N ASN A 414 -8.17 14.18 -20.54
CA ASN A 414 -9.48 14.23 -21.18
C ASN A 414 -10.29 12.96 -20.93
N THR A 415 -9.66 11.79 -21.11
CA THR A 415 -10.31 10.50 -20.89
C THR A 415 -10.63 10.31 -19.40
N MET A 416 -9.71 10.68 -18.50
CA MET A 416 -9.96 10.58 -17.06
C MET A 416 -11.11 11.47 -16.61
N GLU A 417 -11.24 12.68 -17.15
CA GLU A 417 -12.35 13.58 -16.85
C GLU A 417 -13.68 13.03 -17.38
N GLU A 418 -13.70 12.50 -18.61
CA GLU A 418 -14.88 11.85 -19.19
C GLU A 418 -15.38 10.70 -18.30
N PHE A 419 -14.48 9.89 -17.77
CA PHE A 419 -14.81 8.72 -16.94
C PHE A 419 -14.87 9.00 -15.43
N LYS A 420 -14.60 10.25 -14.99
CA LYS A 420 -14.50 10.58 -13.56
C LYS A 420 -15.75 10.19 -12.78
N GLY A 421 -16.93 10.54 -13.29
CA GLY A 421 -18.20 10.19 -12.66
C GLY A 421 -18.42 8.69 -12.52
N MET A 422 -18.02 7.91 -13.53
CA MET A 422 -18.12 6.44 -13.52
C MET A 422 -17.10 5.82 -12.54
N ALA A 423 -15.88 6.35 -12.47
CA ALA A 423 -14.88 5.91 -11.50
C ALA A 423 -15.36 6.13 -10.06
N MET A 424 -15.95 7.30 -9.76
CA MET A 424 -16.55 7.56 -8.45
C MET A 424 -17.69 6.59 -8.11
N GLN A 425 -18.54 6.27 -9.09
CA GLN A 425 -19.62 5.29 -8.91
C GLN A 425 -19.09 3.87 -8.70
N GLU A 426 -18.03 3.50 -9.41
CA GLU A 426 -17.35 2.21 -9.25
C GLU A 426 -16.82 2.04 -7.84
N ILE A 427 -16.08 3.04 -7.34
CA ILE A 427 -15.53 3.00 -5.98
C ILE A 427 -16.67 2.95 -4.96
N ALA A 428 -17.71 3.78 -5.12
CA ALA A 428 -18.87 3.75 -4.22
C ALA A 428 -19.56 2.38 -4.21
N HIS A 429 -19.71 1.73 -5.37
CA HIS A 429 -20.28 0.40 -5.49
C HIS A 429 -19.44 -0.64 -4.73
N VAL A 430 -18.12 -0.62 -4.89
CA VAL A 430 -17.18 -1.53 -4.22
C VAL A 430 -17.20 -1.38 -2.70
N LEU A 431 -17.39 -0.16 -2.21
CA LEU A 431 -17.44 0.16 -0.79
C LEU A 431 -18.83 -0.05 -0.16
N SER A 432 -19.85 -0.31 -0.98
CA SER A 432 -21.21 -0.54 -0.51
C SER A 432 -21.35 -1.94 0.09
N PRO A 433 -22.21 -2.13 1.10
CA PRO A 433 -22.56 -3.47 1.57
C PRO A 433 -23.16 -4.33 0.46
N ILE A 434 -22.94 -5.64 0.51
CA ILE A 434 -23.71 -6.60 -0.31
C ILE A 434 -25.16 -6.60 0.21
N ASN A 435 -26.12 -6.37 -0.68
CA ASN A 435 -27.55 -6.50 -0.40
C ASN A 435 -28.03 -7.94 -0.54
#